data_AF-A0A5J4U1W7-F1
#
_entry.id   AF-A0A5J4U1W7-F1
#
_cell.length_a   1.000
_cell.length_b   1.000
_cell.length_c   1.000
_cell.angle_alpha   90.00
_cell.angle_beta   90.00
_cell.angle_gamma   90.00
#
_symmetry.space_group_name_H-M   'P 1'
#
loop_
_entity.id
_entity.type
_entity.pdbx_description
1 polymer ?
#
loop_
_entity_poly.entity_id
_entity_poly.type
_entity_poly.pdbx_seq_one_letter_code
_entity_poly.pdbx_strand_id
1 'polypeptide(L)'
;MQKIGSQAQDATDFVIPGMITTVQMSSNIVAEYANVPFTVVQSSLPKSLFSSSSQYQTQKIFKHTEKNEFNSSILFDPIVNTGIIRFEVLNIKDLKSVGIADESVQYARDDNPEAKGWDKIIIYQMNGQIKHIGEFQVGNGTTNNMQRIALEVNLDSDPRSLTFFIDSREQPLHVTNIPSSLRFLCHITNKEDSFKLL
;
A
#
# COMPACT_ATOMS: atom_id res chain seq x y z
N MET A 1 -18.53 -24.79 -58.27
CA MET A 1 -17.60 -24.64 -59.41
C MET A 1 -16.62 -23.52 -59.08
N GLN A 2 -15.32 -23.83 -59.14
CA GLN A 2 -14.19 -22.90 -59.04
C GLN A 2 -14.14 -21.90 -60.20
N LYS A 3 -13.60 -20.70 -59.95
CA LYS A 3 -12.42 -20.07 -60.62
C LYS A 3 -12.28 -18.64 -60.04
N ILE A 4 -11.22 -18.26 -59.33
CA ILE A 4 -9.79 -18.10 -59.68
C ILE A 4 -9.54 -16.94 -60.65
N GLY A 5 -8.66 -16.03 -60.24
CA GLY A 5 -7.94 -15.02 -61.04
C GLY A 5 -7.60 -13.80 -60.17
N SER A 6 -6.44 -13.61 -59.52
CA SER A 6 -5.02 -13.62 -59.97
C SER A 6 -4.82 -12.57 -61.08
N GLN A 7 -3.92 -11.57 -61.03
CA GLN A 7 -2.49 -11.56 -60.71
C GLN A 7 -1.99 -10.09 -60.74
N ALA A 8 -1.03 -9.69 -59.88
CA ALA A 8 0.38 -9.33 -60.22
C ALA A 8 0.55 -7.86 -60.72
N GLN A 9 1.65 -7.11 -60.53
CA GLN A 9 3.03 -7.42 -60.16
C GLN A 9 3.83 -6.12 -59.92
N ASP A 10 4.85 -6.22 -59.05
CA ASP A 10 6.20 -5.61 -59.05
C ASP A 10 6.47 -4.13 -59.39
N ALA A 11 7.25 -3.50 -58.48
CA ALA A 11 8.46 -2.73 -58.84
C ALA A 11 9.39 -2.54 -57.62
N THR A 12 10.31 -3.51 -57.45
CA THR A 12 11.76 -3.36 -57.22
C THR A 12 12.32 -2.31 -56.25
N ASP A 13 12.83 -2.83 -55.13
CA ASP A 13 14.19 -2.68 -54.54
C ASP A 13 15.06 -1.46 -54.88
N PHE A 14 15.45 -0.72 -53.82
CA PHE A 14 16.76 -0.08 -53.72
C PHE A 14 17.34 -0.33 -52.32
N VAL A 15 18.43 -1.09 -52.26
CA VAL A 15 19.17 -1.46 -51.05
C VAL A 15 20.37 -0.52 -50.89
N ILE A 16 20.57 0.03 -49.68
CA ILE A 16 21.88 0.51 -49.20
C ILE A 16 22.24 -0.32 -47.95
N PRO A 17 23.43 -0.96 -47.89
CA PRO A 17 23.80 -1.93 -46.85
C PRO A 17 24.64 -1.35 -45.69
N GLY A 18 24.51 -1.97 -44.51
CA GLY A 18 25.38 -1.85 -43.32
C GLY A 18 24.71 -1.14 -42.14
N MET A 19 24.56 -1.68 -40.94
CA MET A 19 25.10 -2.86 -40.26
C MET A 19 24.13 -3.31 -39.14
N ILE A 20 23.91 -4.64 -39.03
CA ILE A 20 24.14 -5.52 -37.84
C ILE A 20 23.48 -5.06 -36.51
N THR A 21 22.69 -5.81 -35.72
CA THR A 21 22.25 -7.22 -35.65
C THR A 21 21.40 -7.36 -34.37
N THR A 22 20.21 -8.00 -34.48
CA THR A 22 19.62 -8.99 -33.51
C THR A 22 19.08 -8.40 -32.18
N VAL A 23 17.93 -8.79 -31.62
CA VAL A 23 17.27 -10.10 -31.51
C VAL A 23 15.74 -9.96 -31.46
N GLN A 24 15.04 -10.79 -32.22
CA GLN A 24 13.64 -11.13 -31.98
C GLN A 24 13.51 -11.97 -30.71
N MET A 25 12.50 -11.73 -29.88
CA MET A 25 11.90 -12.82 -29.11
C MET A 25 10.43 -12.98 -29.46
N SER A 26 10.16 -14.14 -30.02
CA SER A 26 8.87 -14.76 -30.29
C SER A 26 8.23 -15.33 -29.02
N SER A 27 6.90 -15.25 -29.01
CA SER A 27 5.91 -16.20 -28.47
C SER A 27 5.97 -16.68 -27.01
N ASN A 28 4.88 -16.33 -26.30
CA ASN A 28 4.06 -17.15 -25.40
C ASN A 28 4.75 -18.11 -24.41
N ILE A 29 4.71 -17.76 -23.11
CA ILE A 29 4.48 -18.72 -22.02
C ILE A 29 3.57 -18.04 -20.98
N VAL A 30 2.48 -18.74 -20.65
CA VAL A 30 1.58 -18.48 -19.51
C VAL A 30 2.37 -18.74 -18.22
N ALA A 31 2.37 -17.79 -17.28
CA ALA A 31 2.73 -18.06 -15.90
C ALA A 31 1.69 -17.41 -14.98
N GLU A 32 0.73 -18.25 -14.63
CA GLU A 32 -0.11 -18.20 -13.44
C GLU A 32 0.77 -17.97 -12.20
N TYR A 33 0.54 -16.88 -11.47
CA TYR A 33 0.95 -16.75 -10.07
C TYR A 33 -0.31 -16.32 -9.31
N ALA A 34 -1.20 -17.26 -9.03
CA ALA A 34 -1.22 -18.05 -7.79
C ALA A 34 -1.60 -17.19 -6.58
N ASN A 35 -2.89 -17.27 -6.25
CA ASN A 35 -3.41 -17.13 -4.90
C ASN A 35 -2.48 -17.85 -3.91
N VAL A 36 -1.68 -17.12 -3.14
CA VAL A 36 -0.97 -17.70 -2.00
C VAL A 36 -1.85 -17.53 -0.77
N PRO A 37 -2.36 -18.61 -0.15
CA PRO A 37 -3.08 -18.50 1.11
C PRO A 37 -2.12 -17.99 2.20
N PHE A 38 -2.54 -16.95 2.91
CA PHE A 38 -1.84 -16.41 4.08
C PHE A 38 -1.68 -17.52 5.14
N THR A 39 -0.48 -17.66 5.69
CA THR A 39 -0.20 -18.60 6.78
C THR A 39 0.12 -17.79 8.04
N VAL A 40 -0.72 -17.95 9.07
CA VAL A 40 -0.52 -17.33 10.39
C VAL A 40 0.53 -18.13 11.15
N VAL A 41 1.68 -17.54 11.43
CA VAL A 41 2.68 -18.10 12.34
C VAL A 41 2.99 -17.07 13.42
N GLN A 42 2.72 -17.41 14.68
CA GLN A 42 3.18 -16.63 15.83
C GLN A 42 4.61 -17.04 16.18
N SER A 43 5.55 -16.08 16.17
CA SER A 43 6.81 -16.23 16.90
C SER A 43 7.40 -14.87 17.30
N SER A 44 7.89 -14.81 18.53
CA SER A 44 8.34 -13.67 19.33
C SER A 44 9.49 -12.81 18.76
N LEU A 45 9.39 -11.49 19.00
CA LEU A 45 10.35 -10.43 18.64
C LEU A 45 11.63 -10.37 19.50
N PRO A 46 12.78 -9.96 18.92
CA PRO A 46 13.87 -9.34 19.66
C PRO A 46 13.74 -7.81 19.71
N LYS A 47 13.93 -7.27 20.92
CA LYS A 47 14.06 -5.84 21.24
C LYS A 47 15.40 -5.30 20.76
N SER A 48 15.40 -4.54 19.66
CA SER A 48 16.22 -3.34 19.47
C SER A 48 16.13 -2.92 18.01
N LEU A 49 15.64 -1.71 17.73
CA LEU A 49 16.14 -0.80 16.68
C LEU A 49 15.21 0.42 16.51
N PHE A 50 15.07 1.22 17.57
CA PHE A 50 14.78 2.65 17.41
C PHE A 50 15.52 3.41 18.52
N SER A 51 16.83 3.60 18.29
CA SER A 51 17.64 4.52 19.08
C SER A 51 17.34 5.95 18.65
N SER A 52 16.75 6.69 19.58
CA SER A 52 16.98 8.09 19.96
C SER A 52 17.31 9.16 18.90
N SER A 53 16.53 10.24 19.03
CA SER A 53 16.90 11.66 18.85
C SER A 53 17.00 12.24 17.43
N SER A 54 15.88 12.79 16.95
CA SER A 54 15.80 14.24 16.71
C SER A 54 14.35 14.72 16.73
N GLN A 55 14.14 15.88 17.34
CA GLN A 55 12.86 16.55 17.50
C GLN A 55 12.37 17.08 16.16
N TYR A 56 11.45 16.35 15.53
CA TYR A 56 10.37 16.94 14.75
C TYR A 56 9.10 16.19 15.13
N GLN A 57 8.67 16.32 16.40
CA GLN A 57 7.31 15.95 16.80
C GLN A 57 6.38 16.88 16.03
N THR A 58 5.98 16.46 14.84
CA THR A 58 4.97 17.20 14.09
C THR A 58 3.66 16.94 14.81
N GLN A 59 3.34 17.77 15.80
CA GLN A 59 2.07 17.80 16.55
C GLN A 59 0.88 18.20 15.66
N LYS A 60 0.95 17.89 14.37
CA LYS A 60 -0.02 18.30 13.37
C LYS A 60 -1.26 17.47 13.55
N ILE A 61 -2.34 18.18 13.82
CA ILE A 61 -3.68 17.63 13.86
C ILE A 61 -4.25 17.73 12.44
N PHE A 62 -4.74 16.60 11.95
CA PHE A 62 -5.53 16.50 10.74
C PHE A 62 -6.98 16.37 11.17
N LYS A 63 -7.84 17.27 10.67
CA LYS A 63 -9.23 17.37 11.12
C LYS A 63 -10.14 17.80 10.00
N HIS A 64 -11.30 17.16 9.90
CA HIS A 64 -12.42 17.70 9.13
C HIS A 64 -13.07 18.86 9.85
N THR A 65 -13.36 19.92 9.09
CA THR A 65 -14.18 21.03 9.58
C THR A 65 -15.59 20.55 9.93
N GLU A 66 -16.31 21.32 10.72
CA GLU A 66 -17.70 21.06 11.13
C GLU A 66 -18.71 20.88 9.98
N LYS A 67 -18.32 21.22 8.74
CA LYS A 67 -19.15 21.10 7.54
C LYS A 67 -18.66 20.05 6.54
N ASN A 68 -17.51 19.42 6.77
CA ASN A 68 -16.90 18.49 5.82
C ASN A 68 -17.32 17.04 6.12
N GLU A 69 -18.05 16.43 5.19
CA GLU A 69 -18.48 15.01 5.23
C GLU A 69 -17.87 14.19 4.08
N PHE A 70 -16.90 14.76 3.35
CA PHE A 70 -16.22 14.08 2.25
C PHE A 70 -15.14 13.16 2.76
N ASN A 71 -14.79 12.15 1.98
CA ASN A 71 -13.70 11.25 2.27
C ASN A 71 -12.34 11.96 2.14
N SER A 72 -11.41 11.64 3.03
CA SER A 72 -10.07 12.18 2.99
C SER A 72 -9.05 11.09 3.26
N SER A 73 -8.46 10.60 2.17
CA SER A 73 -7.34 9.66 2.16
C SER A 73 -6.03 10.45 2.11
N ILE A 74 -5.30 10.45 3.22
CA ILE A 74 -4.12 11.29 3.43
C ILE A 74 -2.87 10.43 3.32
N LEU A 75 -2.04 10.70 2.32
CA LEU A 75 -0.72 10.10 2.15
C LEU A 75 0.35 10.97 2.79
N PHE A 76 1.37 10.32 3.36
CA PHE A 76 2.49 10.99 4.01
C PHE A 76 3.77 10.79 3.19
N ASP A 77 4.48 11.91 2.98
CA ASP A 77 5.81 11.93 2.39
C ASP A 77 6.89 11.97 3.49
N PRO A 78 8.11 11.47 3.22
CA PRO A 78 8.55 10.91 1.94
C PRO A 78 8.04 9.48 1.69
N ILE A 79 8.17 9.01 0.45
CA ILE A 79 8.13 7.57 0.15
C ILE A 79 9.26 6.90 0.94
N VAL A 80 8.93 5.79 1.58
CA VAL A 80 9.84 4.97 2.36
C VAL A 80 10.20 3.73 1.55
N ASN A 81 11.48 3.36 1.48
CA ASN A 81 11.96 2.22 0.68
C ASN A 81 13.08 1.37 1.31
N THR A 82 13.47 1.66 2.56
CA THR A 82 14.46 0.90 3.34
C THR A 82 14.28 1.21 4.82
N GLY A 83 14.87 0.38 5.68
CA GLY A 83 14.87 0.57 7.11
C GLY A 83 13.70 -0.11 7.81
N ILE A 84 13.77 -0.05 9.14
CA ILE A 84 12.62 -0.26 10.01
C ILE A 84 12.07 1.13 10.30
N ILE A 85 10.79 1.39 10.00
CA ILE A 85 10.15 2.69 10.22
C ILE A 85 8.90 2.51 11.04
N ARG A 86 8.75 3.36 12.07
CA ARG A 86 7.56 3.43 12.89
C ARG A 86 6.80 4.73 12.61
N PHE A 87 5.55 4.59 12.17
CA PHE A 87 4.60 5.69 11.99
C PHE A 87 3.52 5.61 13.05
N GLU A 88 3.25 6.71 13.74
CA GLU A 88 2.39 6.70 14.92
C GLU A 88 1.39 7.85 14.90
N VAL A 89 0.13 7.55 15.23
CA VAL A 89 -0.96 8.53 15.30
C VAL A 89 -1.77 8.36 16.58
N LEU A 90 -2.34 9.46 17.06
CA LEU A 90 -3.37 9.47 18.08
C LEU A 90 -4.73 9.66 17.38
N ASN A 91 -5.64 8.69 17.55
CA ASN A 91 -7.02 8.85 17.11
C ASN A 91 -7.72 9.86 18.05
N ILE A 92 -7.87 11.11 17.65
CA ILE A 92 -8.56 12.12 18.47
C ILE A 92 -10.07 11.85 18.43
N LYS A 93 -10.59 11.66 17.21
CA LYS A 93 -12.00 11.41 16.97
C LYS A 93 -12.20 10.62 15.69
N ASP A 94 -12.76 9.42 15.85
CA ASP A 94 -13.41 8.61 14.81
C ASP A 94 -12.59 8.41 13.54
N LEU A 95 -11.25 8.32 13.66
CA LEU A 95 -10.35 7.84 12.59
C LEU A 95 -10.92 6.54 12.00
N LYS A 96 -10.92 6.38 10.68
CA LYS A 96 -11.53 5.19 10.04
C LYS A 96 -10.53 4.08 9.84
N SER A 97 -9.37 4.42 9.30
CA SER A 97 -8.30 3.47 9.11
C SER A 97 -6.94 4.14 9.02
N VAL A 98 -5.91 3.33 9.26
CA VAL A 98 -4.50 3.62 8.99
C VAL A 98 -3.92 2.53 8.10
N GLY A 99 -2.86 2.79 7.37
CA GLY A 99 -2.30 1.78 6.49
C GLY A 99 -1.05 2.22 5.74
N ILE A 100 -0.73 1.43 4.72
CA ILE A 100 0.29 1.73 3.73
C ILE A 100 -0.33 1.69 2.33
N ALA A 101 0.23 2.50 1.44
CA ALA A 101 -0.14 2.56 0.03
C ALA A 101 1.12 2.43 -0.83
N ASP A 102 0.97 1.80 -1.99
CA ASP A 102 1.98 1.76 -3.04
C ASP A 102 2.41 3.19 -3.44
N GLU A 103 3.69 3.35 -3.81
CA GLU A 103 4.27 4.66 -4.11
C GLU A 103 3.60 5.40 -5.28
N SER A 104 2.94 4.67 -6.19
CA SER A 104 2.22 5.23 -7.34
C SER A 104 0.86 5.82 -6.96
N VAL A 105 0.35 5.53 -5.76
CA VAL A 105 -0.99 5.94 -5.33
C VAL A 105 -1.05 7.45 -5.14
N GLN A 106 -2.08 8.07 -5.74
CA GLN A 106 -2.42 9.47 -5.57
C GLN A 106 -3.94 9.59 -5.43
N TYR A 107 -4.38 10.29 -4.38
CA TYR A 107 -5.80 10.53 -4.12
C TYR A 107 -6.20 11.93 -4.57
N ALA A 108 -7.37 12.02 -5.21
CA ALA A 108 -8.09 13.26 -5.39
C ALA A 108 -8.92 13.57 -4.14
N ARG A 109 -9.55 14.76 -4.12
CA ARG A 109 -10.52 15.10 -3.08
C ARG A 109 -11.68 14.11 -3.13
N ASP A 110 -12.15 13.69 -1.95
CA ASP A 110 -13.27 12.76 -1.77
C ASP A 110 -13.02 11.32 -2.24
N ASP A 111 -11.77 10.99 -2.58
CA ASP A 111 -11.42 9.59 -2.83
C ASP A 111 -11.33 8.81 -1.52
N ASN A 112 -12.03 7.67 -1.48
CA ASN A 112 -11.80 6.62 -0.49
C ASN A 112 -10.51 5.85 -0.78
N PRO A 113 -9.93 5.16 0.21
CA PRO A 113 -8.73 4.36 0.02
C PRO A 113 -8.85 3.38 -1.16
N GLU A 114 -9.97 2.67 -1.27
CA GLU A 114 -10.17 1.66 -2.30
C GLU A 114 -10.33 2.21 -3.71
N ALA A 115 -10.48 3.53 -3.88
CA ALA A 115 -10.63 4.16 -5.19
C ALA A 115 -9.43 3.90 -6.12
N LYS A 116 -8.28 3.49 -5.57
CA LYS A 116 -7.05 3.19 -6.32
C LYS A 116 -6.74 1.70 -6.43
N GLY A 117 -7.64 0.83 -5.94
CA GLY A 117 -7.51 -0.62 -5.99
C GLY A 117 -6.98 -1.22 -4.69
N TRP A 118 -7.62 -2.31 -4.24
CA TRP A 118 -7.22 -3.04 -3.03
C TRP A 118 -5.85 -3.72 -3.15
N ASP A 119 -5.37 -3.95 -4.37
CA ASP A 119 -4.04 -4.46 -4.68
C ASP A 119 -2.91 -3.46 -4.36
N LYS A 120 -3.24 -2.18 -4.20
CA LYS A 120 -2.26 -1.11 -3.94
C LYS A 120 -2.22 -0.62 -2.51
N ILE A 121 -3.09 -1.12 -1.65
CA ILE A 121 -3.21 -0.65 -0.27
C ILE A 121 -3.36 -1.80 0.71
N ILE A 122 -2.83 -1.59 1.91
CA ILE A 122 -3.11 -2.44 3.07
C ILE A 122 -3.58 -1.50 4.17
N ILE A 123 -4.80 -1.71 4.67
CA ILE A 123 -5.39 -0.87 5.72
C ILE A 123 -5.77 -1.69 6.94
N TYR A 124 -5.62 -1.07 8.10
CA TYR A 124 -6.17 -1.46 9.38
C TYR A 124 -7.33 -0.54 9.71
N GLN A 125 -8.53 -1.10 9.76
CA GLN A 125 -9.74 -0.39 10.15
C GLN A 125 -9.85 -0.34 11.67
N MET A 126 -10.41 0.75 12.21
CA MET A 126 -10.51 0.90 13.67
C MET A 126 -11.43 -0.15 14.34
N ASN A 127 -12.19 -0.93 13.58
CA ASN A 127 -12.91 -2.11 14.07
C ASN A 127 -12.01 -3.36 14.20
N GLY A 128 -10.69 -3.23 14.04
CA GLY A 128 -9.71 -4.32 14.18
C GLY A 128 -9.51 -5.18 12.95
N GLN A 129 -10.16 -4.86 11.82
CA GLN A 129 -9.99 -5.62 10.58
C GLN A 129 -8.81 -5.12 9.77
N ILE A 130 -8.05 -6.04 9.17
CA ILE A 130 -7.08 -5.72 8.14
C ILE A 130 -7.71 -6.03 6.78
N LYS A 131 -7.56 -5.11 5.83
CA LYS A 131 -8.01 -5.30 4.46
C LYS A 131 -6.88 -5.07 3.46
N HIS A 132 -6.79 -6.01 2.54
CA HIS A 132 -6.02 -5.97 1.30
C HIS A 132 -6.88 -6.68 0.22
N ILE A 133 -6.26 -7.23 -0.83
CA ILE A 133 -6.91 -8.13 -1.79
C ILE A 133 -7.68 -9.24 -1.07
N GLY A 134 -8.87 -9.56 -1.57
CA GLY A 134 -9.69 -10.66 -1.05
C GLY A 134 -10.50 -10.27 0.18
N GLU A 135 -10.69 -11.18 1.12
CA GLU A 135 -11.54 -11.00 2.30
C GLU A 135 -10.87 -10.20 3.44
N PHE A 136 -11.69 -9.61 4.30
CA PHE A 136 -11.21 -8.94 5.52
C PHE A 136 -10.62 -9.95 6.50
N GLN A 137 -9.45 -9.64 7.04
CA GLN A 137 -8.80 -10.43 8.08
C GLN A 137 -9.23 -9.90 9.45
N VAL A 138 -9.72 -10.81 10.31
CA VAL A 138 -10.24 -10.53 11.65
C VAL A 138 -9.33 -11.12 12.72
N GLY A 139 -9.28 -10.51 13.90
CA GLY A 139 -8.50 -11.03 15.04
C GLY A 139 -7.70 -9.99 15.80
N ASN A 140 -7.59 -8.75 15.31
CA ASN A 140 -7.00 -7.66 16.08
C ASN A 140 -8.02 -6.97 16.99
N GLY A 141 -7.52 -6.19 17.94
CA GLY A 141 -8.35 -5.38 18.82
C GLY A 141 -9.04 -4.24 18.07
N THR A 142 -10.17 -3.77 18.58
CA THR A 142 -10.77 -2.52 18.11
C THR A 142 -10.06 -1.32 18.72
N THR A 143 -10.07 -0.19 18.03
CA THR A 143 -9.52 1.07 18.50
C THR A 143 -10.63 2.05 18.85
N ASN A 144 -10.48 2.76 19.96
CA ASN A 144 -11.34 3.84 20.41
C ASN A 144 -10.65 5.20 20.25
N ASN A 145 -11.41 6.26 20.48
CA ASN A 145 -10.86 7.60 20.57
C ASN A 145 -9.85 7.70 21.73
N MET A 146 -8.88 8.58 21.57
CA MET A 146 -7.74 8.81 22.44
C MET A 146 -6.75 7.65 22.56
N GLN A 147 -6.87 6.62 21.71
CA GLN A 147 -5.86 5.55 21.62
C GLN A 147 -4.80 5.86 20.57
N ARG A 148 -3.60 5.38 20.85
CA ARG A 148 -2.43 5.49 19.97
C ARG A 148 -2.36 4.28 19.07
N ILE A 149 -2.21 4.51 17.78
CA ILE A 149 -2.06 3.48 16.76
C ILE A 149 -0.70 3.66 16.11
N ALA A 150 0.09 2.60 16.05
CA ALA A 150 1.36 2.61 15.35
C ALA A 150 1.43 1.53 14.28
N LEU A 151 2.15 1.84 13.21
CA LEU A 151 2.51 0.97 12.11
C LEU A 151 4.02 0.88 12.12
N GLU A 152 4.54 -0.33 12.28
CA GLU A 152 5.96 -0.60 12.13
C GLU A 152 6.16 -1.39 10.84
N VAL A 153 6.87 -0.79 9.90
CA VAL A 153 7.28 -1.47 8.67
C VAL A 153 8.74 -1.87 8.80
N ASN A 154 9.07 -3.10 8.45
CA ASN A 154 10.43 -3.57 8.29
C ASN A 154 10.66 -3.86 6.80
N LEU A 155 11.32 -2.92 6.12
CA LEU A 155 11.63 -3.05 4.69
C LEU A 155 12.97 -3.74 4.42
N ASP A 156 13.77 -3.95 5.46
CA ASP A 156 15.05 -4.64 5.38
C ASP A 156 14.92 -6.15 5.67
N SER A 157 13.76 -6.61 6.17
CA SER A 157 13.51 -8.03 6.39
C SER A 157 13.14 -8.76 5.11
N ASP A 158 13.41 -10.07 5.09
CA ASP A 158 12.98 -10.99 4.04
C ASP A 158 12.17 -12.14 4.66
N PRO A 159 10.82 -12.11 4.54
CA PRO A 159 10.02 -11.14 3.81
C PRO A 159 9.88 -9.80 4.56
N ARG A 160 9.62 -8.71 3.82
CA ARG A 160 9.28 -7.40 4.40
C ARG A 160 7.98 -7.48 5.19
N SER A 161 7.87 -6.75 6.28
CA SER A 161 6.70 -6.87 7.18
C SER A 161 6.08 -5.54 7.59
N LEU A 162 4.81 -5.59 7.95
CA LEU A 162 4.03 -4.52 8.58
C LEU A 162 3.32 -5.07 9.82
N THR A 163 3.56 -4.43 10.96
CA THR A 163 2.96 -4.78 12.25
C THR A 163 2.21 -3.59 12.83
N PHE A 164 1.04 -3.85 13.40
CA PHE A 164 0.19 -2.84 14.02
C PHE A 164 0.29 -2.90 15.55
N PHE A 165 0.16 -1.74 16.19
CA PHE A 165 0.14 -1.61 17.64
C PHE A 165 -1.00 -0.70 18.08
N ILE A 166 -1.67 -1.05 19.17
CA ILE A 166 -2.61 -0.17 19.89
C ILE A 166 -2.04 0.07 21.29
N ASP A 167 -1.84 1.34 21.67
CA ASP A 167 -1.24 1.75 22.95
C ASP A 167 0.03 0.95 23.28
N SER A 168 0.91 0.85 22.28
CA SER A 168 2.17 0.10 22.31
C SER A 168 2.03 -1.43 22.48
N ARG A 169 0.82 -1.98 22.40
CA ARG A 169 0.56 -3.42 22.37
C ARG A 169 0.44 -3.90 20.93
N GLU A 170 1.33 -4.80 20.55
CA GLU A 170 1.32 -5.46 19.26
C GLU A 170 -0.02 -6.18 19.01
N GLN A 171 -0.52 -6.07 17.79
CA GLN A 171 -1.76 -6.72 17.38
C GLN A 171 -1.48 -8.15 16.88
N PRO A 172 -2.41 -9.11 17.11
CA PRO A 172 -2.20 -10.53 16.75
C PRO A 172 -1.86 -10.80 15.28
N LEU A 173 -2.41 -10.01 14.36
CA LEU A 173 -2.14 -10.14 12.94
C LEU A 173 -1.02 -9.18 12.52
N HIS A 174 -0.08 -9.72 11.76
CA HIS A 174 0.95 -8.98 11.04
C HIS A 174 0.84 -9.30 9.56
N VAL A 175 1.39 -8.42 8.72
CA VAL A 175 1.40 -8.57 7.26
C VAL A 175 2.84 -8.79 6.80
N THR A 176 3.06 -9.72 5.88
CA THR A 176 4.36 -9.99 5.26
C THR A 176 4.29 -9.79 3.75
N ASN A 177 5.44 -9.78 3.08
CA ASN A 177 5.57 -9.54 1.64
C ASN A 177 5.03 -8.17 1.20
N ILE A 178 5.17 -7.15 2.04
CA ILE A 178 4.79 -5.79 1.66
C ILE A 178 5.71 -5.24 0.55
N PRO A 179 5.26 -4.24 -0.24
CA PRO A 179 6.07 -3.63 -1.31
C PRO A 179 7.42 -3.10 -0.82
N SER A 180 8.39 -3.00 -1.74
CA SER A 180 9.73 -2.45 -1.45
C SER A 180 9.73 -0.96 -1.18
N SER A 181 8.70 -0.26 -1.64
CA SER A 181 8.50 1.16 -1.39
C SER A 181 7.03 1.47 -1.14
N LEU A 182 6.77 2.41 -0.24
CA LEU A 182 5.42 2.73 0.22
C LEU A 182 5.29 4.14 0.78
N ARG A 183 4.05 4.60 0.94
CA ARG A 183 3.68 5.75 1.78
C ARG A 183 2.77 5.30 2.92
N PHE A 184 2.80 6.00 4.04
CA PHE A 184 1.80 5.83 5.10
C PHE A 184 0.48 6.50 4.68
N LEU A 185 -0.63 5.93 5.15
CA LEU A 185 -1.99 6.32 4.82
C LEU A 185 -2.83 6.49 6.09
N CYS A 186 -3.61 7.56 6.17
CA CYS A 186 -4.70 7.71 7.14
C CYS A 186 -6.00 8.10 6.42
N HIS A 187 -7.14 7.66 6.95
CA HIS A 187 -8.46 7.96 6.38
C HIS A 187 -9.44 8.45 7.44
N ILE A 188 -10.04 9.61 7.16
CA ILE A 188 -11.14 10.24 7.92
C ILE A 188 -12.30 10.60 6.97
N THR A 189 -13.53 10.71 7.49
CA THR A 189 -14.73 10.82 6.63
C THR A 189 -15.73 11.86 7.11
N ASN A 190 -16.10 11.87 8.38
CA ASN A 190 -17.19 12.70 8.88
C ASN A 190 -16.67 14.02 9.43
N LYS A 191 -17.62 14.91 9.70
CA LYS A 191 -17.37 16.18 10.39
C LYS A 191 -16.63 15.93 11.69
N GLU A 192 -15.62 16.75 11.94
CA GLU A 192 -14.82 16.72 13.16
C GLU A 192 -13.96 15.46 13.36
N ASP A 193 -14.03 14.44 12.47
CA ASP A 193 -13.08 13.33 12.47
C ASP A 193 -11.67 13.90 12.46
N SER A 194 -10.82 13.40 13.35
CA SER A 194 -9.48 13.95 13.53
C SER A 194 -8.50 12.97 14.14
N PHE A 195 -7.23 13.17 13.78
CA PHE A 195 -6.11 12.46 14.37
C PHE A 195 -4.90 13.39 14.46
N LYS A 196 -3.94 13.00 15.29
CA LYS A 196 -2.68 13.72 15.45
C LYS A 196 -1.53 12.81 15.08
N LEU A 197 -0.62 13.30 14.24
CA LEU A 197 0.66 12.64 14.01
C LEU A 197 1.55 12.78 15.26
N LEU A 198 2.22 11.71 15.66
CA LEU A 198 3.02 11.65 16.89
C LEU A 198 4.54 11.66 16.61
#